data_AF-A0A660RJA0-F1
#
_entry.id   AF-A0A660RJA0-F1
#
_cell.length_a   1.000
_cell.length_b   1.000
_cell.length_c   1.000
_cell.angle_alpha   90.00
_cell.angle_beta   90.00
_cell.angle_gamma   90.00
#
_symmetry.space_group_name_H-M   'P 1'
#
loop_
_entity.id
_entity.type
_entity.pdbx_description
1 polymer ?
#
loop_
_entity_poly.entity_id
_entity_poly.type
_entity_poly.pdbx_seq_one_letter_code
_entity_poly.pdbx_strand_id
1 'polypeptide(L)'
;MPEEIDKEKIKTIHLLREQGKNKNEVAEILGLSWATIDKYWDQWEKKEGQEEIKKAPSGEDYKKLYTLFEEGKGIVESVIETGLSAPIVNLVFSQYCKDKHLSSLKEVEENLVASLLKRIEACEKEVEALRDNFADNSVKIFRKTIEEEMQDIIQNVIQKIEEEELKKYDYRRRGI
;
A
#
# COMPACT_ATOMS: atom_id res chain seq x y z
N MET A 1 -35.19 -5.33 10.43
CA MET A 1 -34.88 -6.65 9.84
C MET A 1 -34.14 -6.35 8.55
N PRO A 2 -32.92 -6.86 8.29
CA PRO A 2 -32.26 -6.58 7.04
C PRO A 2 -33.03 -7.28 5.92
N GLU A 3 -33.58 -6.49 5.00
CA GLU A 3 -34.27 -6.97 3.81
C GLU A 3 -33.32 -7.86 3.00
N GLU A 4 -33.67 -9.13 2.86
CA GLU A 4 -32.98 -10.04 1.95
C GLU A 4 -33.26 -9.56 0.52
N ILE A 5 -32.21 -9.09 -0.16
CA ILE A 5 -32.30 -8.78 -1.58
C ILE A 5 -32.38 -10.06 -2.40
N ASP A 6 -33.08 -9.92 -3.52
CA ASP A 6 -33.30 -11.00 -4.49
C ASP A 6 -31.98 -11.63 -4.97
N LYS A 7 -31.99 -12.95 -5.14
CA LYS A 7 -30.84 -13.74 -5.61
C LYS A 7 -30.37 -13.28 -7.00
N GLU A 8 -31.29 -12.80 -7.84
CA GLU A 8 -30.93 -12.24 -9.15
C GLU A 8 -30.06 -10.98 -9.01
N LYS A 9 -30.40 -10.09 -8.08
CA LYS A 9 -29.61 -8.88 -7.82
C LYS A 9 -28.22 -9.21 -7.30
N ILE A 10 -28.09 -10.23 -6.44
CA ILE A 10 -26.79 -10.72 -5.96
C ILE A 10 -25.94 -11.22 -7.14
N LYS A 11 -26.52 -12.02 -8.06
CA LYS A 11 -25.82 -12.45 -9.28
C LYS A 11 -25.37 -11.27 -10.14
N THR A 12 -26.20 -10.24 -10.28
CA THR A 12 -25.84 -9.05 -11.06
C THR A 12 -24.73 -8.23 -10.40
N ILE A 13 -24.71 -8.10 -9.06
CA ILE A 13 -23.61 -7.45 -8.33
C ILE A 13 -22.27 -8.08 -8.73
N HIS A 14 -22.24 -9.41 -8.78
CA HIS A 14 -21.02 -10.11 -9.09
C HIS A 14 -20.64 -10.12 -10.56
N LEU A 15 -21.61 -10.26 -11.48
CA LEU A 15 -21.35 -10.12 -12.91
C LEU A 15 -20.71 -8.76 -13.21
N LEU A 16 -21.21 -7.68 -12.58
CA LEU A 16 -20.64 -6.35 -12.73
C LEU A 16 -19.24 -6.25 -12.12
N ARG A 17 -18.97 -6.93 -11.00
CA ARG A 17 -17.62 -7.06 -10.42
C ARG A 17 -16.66 -7.77 -11.38
N GLU A 18 -17.07 -8.87 -11.99
CA GLU A 18 -16.27 -9.60 -13.00
C GLU A 18 -15.98 -8.76 -14.24
N GLN A 19 -16.90 -7.85 -14.60
CA GLN A 19 -16.70 -6.84 -15.64
C GLN A 19 -15.81 -5.67 -15.20
N GLY A 20 -15.24 -5.70 -14.00
CA GLY A 20 -14.32 -4.68 -13.49
C GLY A 20 -15.00 -3.43 -12.92
N LYS A 21 -16.32 -3.45 -12.69
CA LYS A 21 -17.03 -2.32 -12.07
C LYS A 21 -16.69 -2.21 -10.58
N ASN A 22 -16.57 -0.97 -10.10
CA ASN A 22 -16.35 -0.69 -8.70
C ASN A 22 -17.67 -0.67 -7.90
N LYS A 23 -17.59 -0.77 -6.57
CA LYS A 23 -18.77 -0.85 -5.67
C LYS A 23 -19.77 0.31 -5.87
N ASN A 24 -19.28 1.51 -6.19
CA ASN A 24 -20.12 2.69 -6.36
C ASN A 24 -20.91 2.61 -7.67
N GLU A 25 -20.25 2.23 -8.77
CA GLU A 25 -20.90 2.00 -10.06
C GLU A 25 -21.98 0.91 -9.95
N VAL A 26 -21.69 -0.17 -9.22
CA VAL A 26 -22.65 -1.27 -9.02
C VAL A 26 -23.85 -0.83 -8.17
N ALA A 27 -23.62 -0.03 -7.13
CA ALA A 27 -24.68 0.53 -6.31
C ALA A 27 -25.64 1.42 -7.13
N GLU A 28 -25.09 2.25 -8.01
CA GLU A 28 -25.84 3.14 -8.88
C GLU A 28 -26.65 2.36 -9.94
N ILE A 29 -26.02 1.38 -10.61
CA ILE A 29 -26.67 0.54 -11.64
C ILE A 29 -27.84 -0.25 -11.06
N LEU A 30 -27.70 -0.78 -9.85
CA LEU A 30 -28.71 -1.66 -9.23
C LEU A 30 -29.69 -0.92 -8.32
N GLY A 31 -29.48 0.38 -8.10
CA GLY A 31 -30.26 1.18 -7.14
C GLY A 31 -30.20 0.61 -5.72
N LEU A 32 -29.06 0.01 -5.35
CA LEU A 32 -28.86 -0.63 -4.05
C LEU A 32 -28.01 0.25 -3.14
N SER A 33 -28.25 0.16 -1.83
CA SER A 33 -27.42 0.86 -0.86
C SER A 33 -26.00 0.31 -0.88
N TRP A 34 -25.02 1.18 -0.63
CA TRP A 34 -23.61 0.79 -0.55
C TRP A 34 -23.37 -0.33 0.48
N ALA A 35 -24.06 -0.28 1.62
CA ALA A 35 -24.00 -1.32 2.65
C ALA A 35 -24.51 -2.68 2.16
N THR A 36 -25.52 -2.68 1.27
CA THR A 36 -26.03 -3.89 0.63
C THR A 36 -25.01 -4.44 -0.34
N ILE A 37 -24.42 -3.60 -1.20
CA ILE A 37 -23.35 -4.02 -2.11
C ILE A 37 -22.19 -4.62 -1.33
N ASP A 38 -21.71 -3.93 -0.30
CA ASP A 38 -20.59 -4.36 0.53
C ASP A 38 -20.83 -5.72 1.19
N LYS A 39 -22.04 -5.92 1.75
CA LYS A 39 -22.43 -7.19 2.37
C LYS A 39 -22.34 -8.37 1.42
N TYR A 40 -22.74 -8.20 0.16
CA TYR A 40 -22.78 -9.31 -0.80
C TYR A 40 -21.55 -9.34 -1.72
N TRP A 41 -20.72 -8.30 -1.73
CA TRP A 41 -19.51 -8.21 -2.56
C TRP A 41 -18.57 -9.40 -2.36
N ASP A 42 -18.40 -9.82 -1.11
CA ASP A 42 -17.44 -10.85 -0.69
C ASP A 42 -18.10 -12.19 -0.30
N GLN A 43 -19.43 -12.29 -0.38
CA GLN A 43 -20.14 -13.50 0.05
C GLN A 43 -20.12 -14.65 -0.99
N TRP A 44 -19.76 -14.39 -2.25
CA TRP A 44 -19.75 -15.43 -3.28
C TRP A 44 -18.70 -16.52 -3.02
N GLU A 45 -17.53 -16.14 -2.50
CA GLU A 45 -16.44 -17.09 -2.25
C GLU A 45 -16.80 -18.16 -1.22
N LYS A 46 -17.74 -17.88 -0.30
CA LYS A 46 -18.10 -18.82 0.78
C LYS A 46 -19.24 -19.78 0.44
N LYS A 47 -20.02 -19.56 -0.64
CA LYS A 47 -21.19 -20.40 -0.94
C LYS A 47 -21.20 -21.10 -2.30
N GLU A 48 -20.70 -20.50 -3.37
CA GLU A 48 -20.64 -21.21 -4.68
C GLU A 48 -19.25 -21.75 -5.04
N GLY A 49 -18.18 -21.23 -4.41
CA GLY A 49 -16.84 -21.81 -4.54
C GLY A 49 -16.74 -23.27 -4.09
N GLN A 50 -17.71 -23.77 -3.32
CA GLN A 50 -17.79 -25.18 -2.90
C GLN A 50 -18.79 -26.03 -3.71
N GLU A 51 -19.73 -25.43 -4.46
CA GLU A 51 -20.75 -26.20 -5.20
C GLU A 51 -20.38 -26.47 -6.66
N GLU A 52 -19.57 -25.62 -7.32
CA GLU A 52 -19.17 -25.85 -8.72
C GLU A 52 -17.97 -26.78 -8.92
N ILE A 53 -17.21 -27.15 -7.88
CA ILE A 53 -16.09 -28.13 -7.98
C ILE A 53 -16.62 -29.59 -8.06
N LYS A 54 -17.89 -29.81 -8.43
CA LYS A 54 -18.46 -31.17 -8.54
C LYS A 54 -18.24 -31.84 -9.90
N LYS A 55 -17.83 -31.10 -10.93
CA LYS A 55 -17.45 -31.70 -12.22
C LYS A 55 -15.94 -31.61 -12.40
N ALA A 56 -15.26 -32.72 -12.17
CA ALA A 56 -13.89 -32.86 -12.63
C ALA A 56 -13.86 -32.61 -14.15
N PRO A 57 -12.89 -31.84 -14.68
CA PRO A 57 -12.72 -31.67 -16.11
C PRO A 57 -12.58 -33.02 -16.80
N SER A 58 -13.20 -33.16 -17.98
CA SER A 58 -13.02 -34.38 -18.77
C SER A 58 -11.57 -34.49 -19.27
N GLY A 59 -11.16 -35.69 -19.69
CA GLY A 59 -9.81 -35.88 -20.25
C GLY A 59 -9.57 -35.05 -21.52
N GLU A 60 -10.62 -34.79 -22.31
CA GLU A 60 -10.54 -33.92 -23.49
C GLU A 60 -10.39 -32.44 -23.08
N ASP A 61 -11.12 -31.99 -22.06
CA ASP A 61 -10.99 -30.63 -21.52
C ASP A 61 -9.57 -30.37 -21.01
N TYR A 62 -9.01 -31.34 -20.28
CA TYR A 62 -7.63 -31.29 -19.77
C TYR A 62 -6.62 -31.12 -20.91
N LYS A 63 -6.75 -31.95 -21.97
CA LYS A 63 -5.86 -31.91 -23.12
C LYS A 63 -5.97 -30.58 -23.86
N LYS A 64 -7.19 -30.11 -24.10
CA LYS A 64 -7.44 -28.84 -24.78
C LYS A 64 -6.85 -27.66 -24.00
N LEU A 65 -7.07 -27.61 -22.68
CA LEU A 65 -6.51 -26.55 -21.82
C LEU A 65 -4.98 -26.58 -21.78
N TYR A 66 -4.35 -27.76 -21.67
CA TYR A 66 -2.89 -27.87 -21.74
C TYR A 66 -2.33 -27.33 -23.05
N THR A 67 -2.96 -27.65 -24.19
CA THR A 67 -2.54 -27.11 -25.49
C THR A 67 -2.65 -25.58 -25.53
N LEU A 68 -3.75 -25.01 -25.03
CA LEU A 68 -3.92 -23.55 -24.99
C LEU A 68 -2.86 -22.87 -24.12
N PHE A 69 -2.50 -23.47 -22.97
CA PHE A 69 -1.44 -22.94 -22.11
C PHE A 69 -0.04 -23.08 -22.75
N GLU A 70 0.21 -24.15 -23.51
CA GLU A 70 1.44 -24.30 -24.29
C GLU A 70 1.52 -23.29 -25.44
N GLU A 71 0.38 -22.89 -26.01
CA GLU A 71 0.25 -21.80 -26.98
C GLU A 71 0.39 -20.40 -26.35
N GLY A 72 0.54 -20.31 -25.02
CA GLY A 72 0.75 -19.06 -24.29
C GLY A 72 -0.53 -18.30 -23.94
N LYS A 73 -1.71 -18.94 -24.05
CA LYS A 73 -2.98 -18.33 -23.65
C LYS A 73 -3.13 -18.35 -22.13
N GLY A 74 -3.68 -17.28 -21.58
CA GLY A 74 -3.95 -17.15 -20.16
C GLY A 74 -5.24 -17.84 -19.73
N ILE A 75 -5.56 -17.73 -18.44
CA ILE A 75 -6.78 -18.28 -17.84
C ILE A 75 -8.03 -17.68 -18.51
N VAL A 76 -8.04 -16.37 -18.74
CA VAL A 76 -9.20 -15.65 -19.30
C VAL A 76 -9.46 -16.08 -20.73
N GLU A 77 -8.43 -16.11 -21.60
CA GLU A 77 -8.59 -16.57 -22.98
C GLU A 77 -9.04 -18.04 -23.01
N SER A 78 -8.49 -18.87 -22.13
CA SER A 78 -8.83 -20.29 -22.06
C SER A 78 -10.27 -20.52 -21.60
N VAL A 79 -10.79 -19.73 -20.67
CA VAL A 79 -12.22 -19.74 -20.27
C VAL A 79 -13.11 -19.41 -21.47
N ILE A 80 -12.77 -18.35 -22.21
CA ILE A 80 -13.53 -17.91 -23.38
C ILE A 80 -13.53 -18.98 -24.49
N GLU A 81 -12.39 -19.59 -24.78
CA GLU A 81 -12.25 -20.56 -25.89
C GLU A 81 -12.77 -21.97 -25.58
N THR A 82 -12.74 -22.36 -24.32
CA THR A 82 -13.24 -23.68 -23.91
C THR A 82 -14.69 -23.62 -23.45
N GLY A 83 -15.20 -22.45 -23.06
CA GLY A 83 -16.52 -22.30 -22.44
C GLY A 83 -16.59 -22.95 -21.05
N LEU A 84 -15.46 -23.39 -20.49
CA LEU A 84 -15.38 -23.97 -19.15
C LEU A 84 -15.39 -22.88 -18.09
N SER A 85 -15.92 -23.20 -16.91
CA SER A 85 -15.97 -22.24 -15.82
C SER A 85 -14.56 -21.88 -15.34
N ALA A 86 -14.37 -20.63 -14.93
CA ALA A 86 -13.08 -20.13 -14.44
C ALA A 86 -12.47 -21.00 -13.32
N PRO A 87 -13.23 -21.56 -12.36
CA PRO A 87 -12.68 -22.48 -11.37
C PRO A 87 -12.04 -23.74 -11.96
N ILE A 88 -12.63 -24.33 -12.99
CA ILE A 88 -12.09 -25.53 -13.67
C ILE A 88 -10.80 -25.16 -14.40
N VAL A 89 -10.81 -24.07 -15.16
CA VAL A 89 -9.62 -23.60 -15.88
C VAL A 89 -8.48 -23.27 -14.92
N ASN A 90 -8.76 -22.60 -13.80
CA ASN A 90 -7.78 -22.29 -12.76
C ASN A 90 -7.18 -23.54 -12.12
N LEU A 91 -7.99 -24.59 -11.89
CA LEU A 91 -7.52 -25.87 -11.37
C LEU A 91 -6.50 -26.50 -12.32
N VAL A 92 -6.86 -26.59 -13.61
CA VAL A 92 -5.99 -27.19 -14.65
C VAL A 92 -4.75 -26.34 -14.86
N PHE A 93 -4.87 -25.02 -14.86
CA PHE A 93 -3.73 -24.10 -14.97
C PHE A 93 -2.76 -24.26 -13.79
N SER A 94 -3.27 -24.39 -12.58
CA SER A 94 -2.45 -24.65 -11.39
C SER A 94 -1.70 -25.97 -11.49
N GLN A 95 -2.34 -27.00 -12.05
CA GLN A 95 -1.70 -28.29 -12.33
C GLN A 95 -0.62 -28.14 -13.41
N TYR A 96 -0.93 -27.44 -14.50
CA TYR A 96 0.01 -27.15 -15.59
C TYR A 96 1.26 -26.42 -15.09
N CYS A 97 1.11 -25.39 -14.26
CA CYS A 97 2.23 -24.69 -13.66
C CYS A 97 3.12 -25.62 -12.82
N LYS A 98 2.52 -26.50 -12.00
CA LYS A 98 3.26 -27.50 -11.21
C LYS A 98 4.04 -28.46 -12.12
N ASP A 99 3.39 -28.99 -13.14
CA ASP A 99 3.98 -29.99 -14.05
C ASP A 99 5.13 -29.39 -14.88
N LYS A 100 5.01 -28.11 -15.28
CA LYS A 100 6.04 -27.38 -16.04
C LYS A 100 7.07 -26.69 -15.15
N HIS A 101 7.00 -26.85 -13.83
CA HIS A 101 7.84 -26.14 -12.86
C HIS A 101 7.83 -24.60 -13.05
N LEU A 102 6.70 -24.07 -13.50
CA LEU A 102 6.47 -22.64 -13.60
C LEU A 102 6.06 -22.13 -12.23
N SER A 103 6.66 -21.02 -11.79
CA SER A 103 6.24 -20.34 -10.57
C SER A 103 4.75 -20.06 -10.67
N SER A 104 3.98 -20.55 -9.70
CA SER A 104 2.55 -20.24 -9.69
C SER A 104 2.36 -18.73 -9.53
N LEU A 105 1.30 -18.17 -10.10
CA LEU A 105 0.95 -16.75 -9.93
C LEU A 105 0.98 -16.33 -8.45
N LYS A 106 0.52 -17.23 -7.57
CA LYS A 106 0.53 -17.04 -6.12
C LYS A 106 1.93 -16.95 -5.52
N GLU A 107 2.88 -17.79 -5.97
CA GLU A 107 4.29 -17.69 -5.55
C GLU A 107 4.94 -16.41 -6.03
N VAL A 108 4.61 -15.95 -7.25
CA VAL A 108 5.11 -14.66 -7.76
C VAL A 108 4.57 -13.52 -6.91
N GLU A 109 3.27 -13.51 -6.62
CA GLU A 109 2.63 -12.54 -5.74
C GLU A 109 3.24 -12.54 -4.33
N GLU A 110 3.39 -13.71 -3.71
CA GLU A 110 3.98 -13.85 -2.37
C GLU A 110 5.42 -13.33 -2.33
N ASN A 111 6.22 -13.64 -3.36
CA ASN A 111 7.59 -13.14 -3.47
C ASN A 111 7.66 -11.62 -3.68
N LEU A 112 6.74 -11.06 -4.48
CA LEU A 112 6.62 -9.61 -4.70
C LEU A 112 6.24 -8.90 -3.39
N VAL A 113 5.24 -9.40 -2.68
CA VAL A 113 4.81 -8.87 -1.39
C VAL A 113 5.95 -8.92 -0.38
N ALA A 114 6.66 -10.05 -0.28
CA ALA A 114 7.81 -10.19 0.63
C ALA A 114 8.94 -9.21 0.29
N SER A 115 9.22 -8.99 -1.00
CA SER A 115 10.22 -8.02 -1.47
C SER A 115 9.82 -6.58 -1.14
N LEU A 116 8.54 -6.23 -1.35
CA LEU A 116 8.02 -4.91 -1.02
C LEU A 116 8.07 -4.64 0.48
N LEU A 117 7.69 -5.61 1.32
CA LEU A 117 7.77 -5.47 2.78
C LEU A 117 9.19 -5.20 3.26
N LYS A 118 10.19 -5.93 2.74
CA LYS A 118 11.61 -5.68 3.07
C LYS A 118 12.07 -4.28 2.69
N ARG A 119 11.59 -3.75 1.55
CA ARG A 119 11.92 -2.39 1.11
C ARG A 119 11.27 -1.32 1.99
N ILE A 120 10.04 -1.56 2.43
CA ILE A 120 9.33 -0.68 3.37
C ILE A 120 10.10 -0.62 4.69
N GLU A 121 10.46 -1.77 5.27
CA GLU A 121 11.23 -1.84 6.52
C GLU A 121 12.59 -1.12 6.41
N ALA A 122 13.28 -1.25 5.28
CA ALA A 122 14.54 -0.54 5.04
C ALA A 122 14.34 0.98 5.00
N CYS A 123 13.28 1.44 4.33
CA CYS A 123 12.96 2.86 4.22
C CYS A 123 12.56 3.46 5.57
N GLU A 124 11.79 2.73 6.38
CA GLU A 124 11.41 3.16 7.74
C GLU A 124 12.64 3.38 8.62
N LYS A 125 13.62 2.47 8.57
CA LYS A 125 14.89 2.62 9.30
C LYS A 125 15.71 3.83 8.84
N GLU A 126 15.75 4.10 7.54
CA GLU A 126 16.45 5.28 7.00
C GLU A 126 15.77 6.58 7.44
N VAL A 127 14.44 6.63 7.44
CA VAL A 127 13.67 7.78 7.91
C VAL A 127 13.90 8.02 9.40
N GLU A 128 13.92 6.96 10.21
CA GLU A 128 14.19 7.07 11.65
C GLU A 128 15.62 7.58 11.91
N ALA A 129 16.62 7.04 11.22
CA ALA A 129 17.99 7.53 11.30
C ALA A 129 18.13 9.01 10.86
N LEU A 130 17.41 9.43 9.82
CA LEU A 130 17.39 10.83 9.38
C LEU A 130 16.74 11.74 10.43
N ARG A 131 15.65 11.28 11.05
CA ARG A 131 14.95 12.03 12.10
C ARG A 131 15.85 12.24 13.33
N ASP A 132 16.54 11.20 13.78
CA ASP A 132 17.44 11.28 14.93
C ASP A 132 18.63 12.21 14.63
N ASN A 133 19.22 12.08 13.44
CA ASN A 133 20.28 12.99 13.00
C ASN A 133 19.79 14.44 12.91
N PHE A 134 18.58 14.68 12.38
CA PHE A 134 18.04 16.02 12.27
C PHE A 134 17.78 16.64 13.65
N ALA A 135 17.23 15.87 14.59
CA ALA A 135 16.99 16.33 15.96
C ALA A 135 18.31 16.70 16.65
N ASP A 136 19.31 15.82 16.62
CA ASP A 136 20.61 16.05 17.25
C ASP A 136 21.36 17.24 16.63
N ASN A 137 21.33 17.35 15.29
CA ASN A 137 22.07 18.39 14.60
C ASN A 137 21.39 19.76 14.76
N SER A 138 20.05 19.81 14.74
CA SER A 138 19.30 21.05 14.95
C SER A 138 19.50 21.61 16.36
N VAL A 139 19.48 20.75 17.38
CA VAL A 139 19.74 21.17 18.77
C VAL A 139 21.17 21.67 18.94
N LYS A 140 22.16 21.00 18.34
CA LYS A 140 23.56 21.44 18.37
C LYS A 140 23.75 22.80 17.71
N ILE A 141 23.19 23.00 16.52
CA ILE A 141 23.27 24.27 15.80
C ILE A 141 22.62 25.39 16.63
N PHE A 142 21.40 25.16 17.11
CA PHE A 142 20.67 26.16 17.90
C PHE A 142 21.41 26.54 19.19
N ARG A 143 21.96 25.56 19.92
CA ARG A 143 22.78 25.84 21.11
C ARG A 143 24.01 26.68 20.77
N LYS A 144 24.72 26.33 19.69
CA LYS A 144 25.90 27.08 19.25
C LYS A 144 25.55 28.53 18.89
N THR A 145 24.44 28.76 18.19
CA THR A 145 23.97 30.11 17.86
C THR A 145 23.67 30.93 19.10
N ILE A 146 22.98 30.35 20.10
CA ILE A 146 22.74 31.04 21.38
C ILE A 146 24.05 31.37 22.09
N GLU A 147 25.01 30.44 22.13
CA GLU A 147 26.31 30.67 22.79
C GLU A 147 27.08 31.82 22.13
N GLU A 148 27.11 31.88 20.79
CA GLU A 148 27.74 32.96 20.04
C GLU A 148 27.04 34.31 20.29
N GLU A 149 25.70 34.35 20.22
CA GLU A 149 24.94 35.58 20.50
C GLU A 149 25.13 36.07 21.94
N MET A 150 25.16 35.17 22.93
CA MET A 150 25.41 35.54 24.32
C MET A 150 26.82 36.08 24.53
N GLN A 151 27.83 35.50 23.87
CA GLN A 151 29.20 36.02 23.93
C GLN A 151 29.28 37.43 23.36
N ASP A 152 28.63 37.71 22.24
CA ASP A 152 28.58 39.05 21.65
C ASP A 152 27.88 40.05 22.57
N ILE A 153 26.76 39.67 23.20
CA ILE A 153 26.08 40.53 24.17
C ILE A 153 26.99 40.85 25.37
N ILE A 154 27.67 39.83 25.92
CA ILE A 154 28.59 40.01 27.05
C ILE A 154 29.73 40.95 26.66
N GLN A 155 30.36 40.76 25.50
CA GLN A 155 31.43 41.63 25.01
C GLN A 155 30.96 43.07 24.85
N ASN A 156 29.78 43.28 24.26
CA ASN A 156 29.19 44.62 24.12
C ASN A 156 28.91 45.29 25.48
N VAL A 157 28.48 44.52 26.49
CA VAL A 157 28.26 45.04 27.84
C VAL A 157 29.58 45.41 28.50
N ILE A 158 30.61 44.55 28.41
CA ILE A 158 31.95 44.83 28.94
C ILE A 158 32.51 46.11 28.34
N GLN A 159 32.47 46.24 27.01
CA GLN A 159 32.97 47.41 26.30
C GLN A 159 32.27 48.71 26.77
N LYS A 160 30.94 48.67 26.95
CA LYS A 160 30.18 49.82 27.46
C LYS A 160 30.57 50.20 28.89
N ILE A 161 30.81 49.21 29.76
CA ILE A 161 31.26 49.46 31.13
C ILE A 161 32.63 50.15 31.11
N GLU A 162 33.58 49.63 30.32
CA GLU A 162 34.91 50.21 30.18
C GLU A 162 34.85 51.66 29.66
N GLU A 163 34.02 51.94 28.66
CA GLU A 163 33.81 53.29 28.14
C GLU A 163 33.23 54.25 29.20
N GLU A 164 32.27 53.79 30.02
CA GLU A 164 31.73 54.60 31.10
C GLU A 164 32.75 54.86 32.22
N GLU A 165 33.58 53.88 32.56
CA GLU A 165 34.65 54.04 33.54
C GLU A 165 35.72 55.02 33.06
N LEU A 166 36.12 54.95 31.79
CA LEU A 166 37.02 55.91 31.15
C LEU A 166 36.44 57.32 31.19
N LYS A 167 35.16 57.50 30.84
CA LYS A 167 34.47 58.80 30.97
C LYS A 167 34.51 59.31 32.40
N LYS A 168 34.16 58.48 33.40
CA LYS A 168 34.20 58.85 34.83
C LYS A 168 35.61 59.21 35.30
N TYR A 169 36.64 58.56 34.79
CA TYR A 169 38.04 58.86 35.10
C TYR A 169 38.46 60.22 34.51
N ASP A 170 38.12 60.47 33.24
CA ASP A 170 38.41 61.73 32.57
C ASP A 170 37.70 62.93 33.21
N TYR A 171 36.45 62.78 33.62
CA TYR A 171 35.72 63.81 34.38
C TYR A 171 36.44 64.15 35.69
N ARG A 172 36.87 63.13 36.46
CA ARG A 172 37.63 63.32 37.70
C ARG A 172 38.99 64.00 37.48
N ARG A 173 39.63 63.78 36.32
CA ARG A 173 40.93 64.37 35.98
C ARG A 173 40.85 65.84 35.55
N ARG A 174 39.70 66.28 35.02
CA ARG A 174 39.48 67.64 34.50
C ARG A 174 38.97 68.65 35.53
N GLY A 175 38.73 68.23 36.78
CA GLY A 175 38.45 69.16 37.90
C GLY A 175 37.16 69.96 37.74
N ILE A 176 36.05 69.29 37.40
CA ILE A 176 34.68 69.77 37.68
C ILE A 176 34.10 68.87 38.76
#